data_AF-A0A371MGN0-F1
#
_entry.id   AF-A0A371MGN0-F1
#
_cell.length_a   1.000
_cell.length_b   1.000
_cell.length_c   1.000
_cell.angle_alpha   90.00
_cell.angle_beta   90.00
_cell.angle_gamma   90.00
#
_symmetry.space_group_name_H-M   'P 1'
#
loop_
_entity.id
_entity.type
_entity.pdbx_description
1 polymer ?
#
loop_
_entity_poly.entity_id
_entity_poly.type
_entity_poly.pdbx_seq_one_letter_code
_entity_poly.pdbx_strand_id
1 'polypeptide(L)'
;MVAPTTPQTDESLDAVIVGAGAAGVGIGVVLEALALDSYAILERDDVGASFRQWPEEMQFITPSFPSNSFGCRDLNAVTTDTSPAFALDRLDRAAHEAVIEAALDDEHHAARRNALVSLFKLRGEGACDALVAAADDPSERVREWAAHLLGGVETDRAAEALSRLADDEQSVVRETAVRAQEVDSGSFRRQFTGVLDETDRTLPGEDDLNRTPNL
;
A
#
# COMPACT_ATOMS: atom_id res chain seq x y z
N MET A 1 -42.74 35.25 19.53
CA MET A 1 -42.34 33.98 20.17
C MET A 1 -42.74 32.86 19.23
N VAL A 2 -41.76 32.25 18.55
CA VAL A 2 -41.97 31.06 17.72
C VAL A 2 -41.93 29.87 18.69
N ALA A 3 -42.96 29.04 18.67
CA ALA A 3 -43.03 27.84 19.51
C ALA A 3 -41.86 26.88 19.17
N PRO A 4 -41.33 26.13 20.14
CA PRO A 4 -40.34 25.10 19.84
C PRO A 4 -41.00 24.03 18.97
N THR A 5 -40.49 23.84 17.76
CA THR A 5 -40.83 22.73 16.89
C THR A 5 -40.44 21.44 17.59
N THR A 6 -41.43 20.63 17.96
CA THR A 6 -41.24 19.25 18.39
C THR A 6 -40.42 18.52 17.30
N PRO A 7 -39.35 17.77 17.64
CA PRO A 7 -38.65 16.98 16.64
C PRO A 7 -39.64 15.97 16.06
N GLN A 8 -39.78 15.96 14.74
CA GLN A 8 -40.58 14.95 14.04
C GLN A 8 -39.87 13.61 14.19
N THR A 9 -40.37 12.78 15.10
CA THR A 9 -39.95 11.39 15.29
C THR A 9 -40.91 10.48 14.54
N ASP A 10 -40.64 10.19 13.26
CA ASP A 10 -40.88 8.88 12.62
C ASP A 10 -40.37 8.86 11.18
N GLU A 11 -39.07 9.06 10.96
CA GLU A 11 -38.46 8.50 9.75
C GLU A 11 -38.18 7.03 10.06
N SER A 12 -38.97 6.13 9.46
CA SER A 12 -38.73 4.69 9.57
C SER A 12 -37.43 4.37 8.85
N LEU A 13 -36.39 4.09 9.62
CA LEU A 13 -35.11 3.64 9.08
C LEU A 13 -35.23 2.17 8.67
N ASP A 14 -34.68 1.83 7.50
CA ASP A 14 -34.58 0.45 7.04
C ASP A 14 -33.49 -0.31 7.80
N ALA A 15 -32.46 0.40 8.27
CA ALA A 15 -31.37 -0.16 9.06
C ALA A 15 -30.83 0.82 10.11
N VAL A 16 -30.34 0.27 11.23
CA VAL A 16 -29.58 1.01 12.24
C VAL A 16 -28.28 0.27 12.53
N ILE A 17 -27.16 0.97 12.40
CA ILE A 17 -25.82 0.46 12.72
C ILE A 17 -25.42 1.01 14.10
N VAL A 18 -25.13 0.11 15.04
CA VAL A 18 -24.74 0.49 16.40
C VAL A 18 -23.23 0.32 16.58
N GLY A 19 -22.54 1.44 16.78
CA GLY A 19 -21.09 1.59 16.88
C GLY A 19 -20.52 2.26 15.62
N ALA A 20 -19.86 3.42 15.76
CA ALA A 20 -19.23 4.17 14.67
C ALA A 20 -17.70 4.01 14.65
N GLY A 21 -17.23 2.79 14.93
CA GLY A 21 -15.85 2.36 14.65
C GLY A 21 -15.67 1.89 13.21
N ALA A 22 -14.51 1.31 12.88
CA ALA A 22 -14.16 0.88 11.53
C ALA A 22 -15.24 0.03 10.84
N ALA A 23 -15.74 -1.02 11.51
CA ALA A 23 -16.76 -1.89 10.94
C ALA A 23 -18.09 -1.16 10.69
N GLY A 24 -18.52 -0.30 11.62
CA GLY A 24 -19.80 0.42 11.48
C GLY A 24 -19.78 1.47 10.39
N VAL A 25 -18.68 2.23 10.29
CA VAL A 25 -18.46 3.17 9.18
C VAL A 25 -18.36 2.42 7.85
N GLY A 26 -17.67 1.28 7.81
CA GLY A 26 -17.56 0.44 6.61
C GLY A 26 -18.91 -0.08 6.11
N ILE A 27 -19.80 -0.51 7.02
CA ILE A 27 -21.17 -0.91 6.66
C ILE A 27 -21.94 0.29 6.10
N GLY A 28 -21.81 1.47 6.70
CA GLY A 28 -22.44 2.70 6.20
C GLY A 28 -22.09 2.99 4.74
N VAL A 29 -20.79 2.93 4.41
CA VAL A 29 -20.32 3.11 3.03
C VAL A 29 -20.87 2.04 2.09
N VAL A 30 -21.00 0.79 2.53
CA VAL A 30 -21.63 -0.27 1.71
C VAL A 30 -23.10 0.01 1.47
N LEU A 31 -23.85 0.47 2.47
CA LEU A 31 -25.26 0.82 2.31
C LEU A 31 -25.43 1.98 1.32
N GLU A 32 -24.58 3.01 1.43
CA GLU A 32 -24.56 4.12 0.47
C GLU A 32 -24.22 3.64 -0.96
N ALA A 33 -23.23 2.75 -1.11
CA ALA A 33 -22.87 2.18 -2.42
C ALA A 33 -23.99 1.32 -3.05
N LEU A 34 -24.86 0.76 -2.22
CA LEU A 34 -26.06 0.03 -2.64
C LEU A 34 -27.28 0.94 -2.86
N ALA A 35 -27.10 2.27 -2.75
CA ALA A 35 -28.16 3.27 -2.82
C ALA A 35 -29.29 3.04 -1.78
N LEU A 36 -28.90 2.58 -0.58
CA LEU A 36 -29.77 2.51 0.58
C LEU A 36 -29.56 3.76 1.42
N ASP A 37 -30.48 4.71 1.33
CA ASP A 37 -30.33 6.03 1.96
C ASP A 37 -31.05 6.13 3.32
N SER A 38 -31.81 5.09 3.70
CA SER A 38 -32.62 5.03 4.93
C SER A 38 -31.91 4.24 6.02
N TYR A 39 -30.81 4.79 6.55
CA TYR A 39 -30.12 4.20 7.69
C TYR A 39 -29.51 5.26 8.61
N ALA A 40 -29.20 4.85 9.84
CA ALA A 40 -28.44 5.67 10.77
C ALA A 40 -27.27 4.89 11.37
N ILE A 41 -26.15 5.57 11.62
CA ILE A 41 -25.03 5.07 12.42
C ILE A 41 -25.07 5.77 13.78
N LEU A 42 -25.11 4.99 14.84
CA LEU A 42 -25.15 5.48 16.22
C LEU A 42 -23.83 5.19 16.92
N GLU A 43 -23.32 6.15 17.67
CA GLU A 43 -22.18 5.98 18.58
C GLU A 43 -22.55 6.56 19.94
N ARG A 44 -21.95 6.04 21.01
CA ARG A 44 -22.22 6.49 22.37
C ARG A 44 -21.81 7.94 22.59
N ASP A 45 -20.64 8.30 22.08
CA ASP A 45 -20.05 9.62 22.21
C ASP A 45 -20.20 10.38 20.88
N ASP A 46 -19.16 10.39 20.06
CA ASP A 46 -19.14 10.99 18.72
C ASP A 46 -18.65 9.97 17.69
N VAL A 47 -19.00 10.15 16.41
CA VAL A 47 -18.46 9.32 15.31
C VAL A 47 -16.93 9.26 15.38
N GLY A 48 -16.40 8.04 15.39
CA GLY A 48 -14.98 7.76 15.52
C GLY A 48 -14.40 7.83 16.93
N ALA A 49 -15.21 8.03 17.98
CA ALA A 49 -14.76 7.96 19.38
C ALA A 49 -14.08 6.62 19.70
N SER A 50 -14.60 5.52 19.15
CA SER A 50 -13.99 4.19 19.25
C SER A 50 -12.54 4.14 18.74
N PHE A 51 -12.20 4.88 17.66
CA PHE A 51 -10.82 4.97 17.17
C PHE A 51 -9.91 5.77 18.11
N ARG A 52 -10.42 6.88 18.65
CA ARG A 52 -9.65 7.74 19.57
C ARG A 52 -9.38 7.07 20.91
N GLN A 53 -10.23 6.12 21.30
CA GLN A 53 -10.13 5.37 22.54
C GLN A 53 -9.38 4.04 22.39
N TRP A 54 -8.87 3.70 21.19
CA TRP A 54 -8.02 2.53 21.04
C TRP A 54 -6.79 2.65 21.95
N PRO A 55 -6.42 1.58 22.68
CA PRO A 55 -5.17 1.53 23.43
C PRO A 55 -4.00 1.95 22.54
N GLU A 56 -3.01 2.64 23.10
CA GLU A 56 -1.84 3.12 22.35
C GLU A 56 -1.16 1.97 21.58
N GLU A 57 -1.17 0.78 22.17
CA GLU A 57 -0.65 -0.48 21.60
C GLU A 57 -1.49 -1.02 20.42
N MET A 58 -2.71 -0.51 20.22
CA MET A 58 -3.65 -0.90 19.16
C MET A 58 -3.95 0.24 18.16
N GLN A 59 -3.52 1.48 18.44
CA GLN A 59 -3.58 2.60 17.49
C GLN A 59 -2.68 2.36 16.26
N PHE A 60 -1.72 1.46 16.42
CA PHE A 60 -0.93 0.91 15.34
C PHE A 60 -1.32 -0.57 15.19
N ILE A 61 -2.41 -0.85 14.47
CA ILE A 61 -2.58 -2.21 13.97
C ILE A 61 -1.40 -2.42 13.04
N THR A 62 -0.45 -3.27 13.44
CA THR A 62 0.65 -3.72 12.61
C THR A 62 0.04 -4.04 11.25
N PRO A 63 0.35 -3.29 10.19
CA PRO A 63 -0.39 -3.55 9.00
C PRO A 63 -0.01 -4.96 8.59
N SER A 64 -0.97 -5.71 8.09
CA SER A 64 -0.74 -7.02 7.49
C SER A 64 0.01 -6.78 6.16
N PHE A 65 1.16 -6.11 6.25
CA PHE A 65 2.08 -5.77 5.21
C PHE A 65 2.77 -6.99 4.57
N PRO A 66 2.73 -8.24 5.10
CA PRO A 66 3.28 -9.34 4.33
C PRO A 66 2.24 -10.04 3.45
N SER A 67 0.93 -9.75 3.53
CA SER A 67 -0.09 -10.54 2.83
C SER A 67 -1.01 -9.78 1.88
N ASN A 68 -1.17 -8.45 2.00
CA ASN A 68 -2.02 -7.69 1.08
C ASN A 68 -1.18 -6.72 0.25
N SER A 69 -1.11 -6.98 -1.06
CA SER A 69 -0.61 -6.05 -2.06
C SER A 69 -1.38 -4.73 -1.98
N PHE A 70 -0.72 -3.62 -2.30
CA PHE A 70 -1.41 -2.32 -2.41
C PHE A 70 -2.62 -2.46 -3.37
N GLY A 71 -3.80 -2.00 -2.97
CA GLY A 71 -5.05 -2.12 -3.76
C GLY A 71 -5.93 -3.33 -3.39
N CYS A 72 -5.38 -4.40 -2.82
CA CYS A 72 -6.20 -5.42 -2.18
C CYS A 72 -6.93 -4.84 -0.95
N ARG A 73 -8.09 -5.43 -0.60
CA ARG A 73 -8.85 -5.08 0.62
C ARG A 73 -7.93 -5.16 1.85
N ASP A 74 -7.43 -4.02 2.30
CA ASP A 74 -6.60 -3.93 3.48
C ASP A 74 -7.43 -4.30 4.71
N LEU A 75 -6.91 -5.20 5.55
CA LEU A 75 -7.58 -5.57 6.79
C LEU A 75 -7.70 -4.38 7.75
N ASN A 76 -6.91 -3.34 7.54
CA ASN A 76 -6.94 -2.06 8.26
C ASN A 76 -7.70 -0.96 7.52
N ALA A 77 -8.23 -1.23 6.32
CA ALA A 77 -9.11 -0.29 5.62
C ALA A 77 -10.52 -0.32 6.23
N VAL A 78 -11.12 0.86 6.33
CA VAL A 78 -12.57 0.98 6.56
C VAL A 78 -13.35 0.71 5.26
N THR A 79 -12.74 1.05 4.12
CA THR A 79 -13.23 0.88 2.75
C THR A 79 -12.05 0.56 1.82
N THR A 80 -12.30 -0.03 0.64
CA THR A 80 -11.23 -0.41 -0.32
C THR A 80 -10.26 0.72 -0.68
N ASP A 81 -10.72 1.96 -0.62
CA ASP A 81 -9.99 3.19 -0.95
C ASP A 81 -9.43 3.94 0.28
N THR A 82 -9.60 3.42 1.50
CA THR A 82 -9.05 4.01 2.74
C THR A 82 -7.96 3.16 3.39
N SER A 83 -7.44 2.16 2.67
CA SER A 83 -6.26 1.40 3.11
C SER A 83 -5.09 2.36 3.36
N PRO A 84 -4.39 2.30 4.50
CA PRO A 84 -3.13 3.02 4.69
C PRO A 84 -2.13 2.82 3.54
N ALA A 85 -2.09 1.62 2.97
CA ALA A 85 -1.27 1.32 1.79
C ALA A 85 -1.76 2.10 0.54
N PHE A 86 -3.06 2.08 0.24
CA PHE A 86 -3.66 2.85 -0.86
C PHE A 86 -3.56 4.37 -0.65
N ALA A 87 -3.75 4.81 0.59
CA ALA A 87 -3.60 6.19 1.01
C ALA A 87 -2.16 6.63 0.81
N LEU A 88 -1.12 5.86 1.14
CA LEU A 88 0.28 6.23 0.88
C LEU A 88 0.63 6.35 -0.61
N ASP A 89 0.00 5.56 -1.48
CA ASP A 89 0.15 5.64 -2.94
C ASP A 89 -0.58 6.87 -3.53
N ARG A 90 -1.61 7.41 -2.84
CA ARG A 90 -2.39 8.61 -3.22
C ARG A 90 -2.08 9.85 -2.38
N LEU A 91 -1.35 9.70 -1.28
CA LEU A 91 -0.72 10.76 -0.53
C LEU A 91 0.27 11.36 -1.51
N ASP A 92 0.34 12.68 -1.50
CA ASP A 92 1.23 13.42 -2.38
C ASP A 92 2.67 12.94 -2.12
N ARG A 93 3.17 11.99 -2.94
CA ARG A 93 4.49 11.37 -2.78
C ARG A 93 5.57 12.43 -2.78
N ALA A 94 5.36 13.54 -3.50
CA ALA A 94 6.27 14.67 -3.50
C ALA A 94 6.24 15.40 -2.15
N ALA A 95 5.06 15.61 -1.54
CA ALA A 95 4.95 16.22 -0.22
C ALA A 95 5.55 15.36 0.91
N HIS A 96 5.65 14.04 0.71
CA HIS A 96 6.12 13.08 1.73
C HIS A 96 7.45 12.39 1.38
N GLU A 97 8.16 12.86 0.35
CA GLU A 97 9.38 12.24 -0.16
C GLU A 97 10.43 11.97 0.93
N ALA A 98 10.66 12.93 1.83
CA ALA A 98 11.63 12.79 2.93
C ALA A 98 11.27 11.65 3.91
N VAL A 99 9.97 11.43 4.16
CA VAL A 99 9.50 10.33 5.04
C VAL A 99 9.67 8.99 4.31
N ILE A 100 9.40 8.96 3.01
CA ILE A 100 9.59 7.77 2.18
C ILE A 100 11.08 7.41 2.12
N GLU A 101 11.98 8.38 1.94
CA GLU A 101 13.43 8.14 1.98
C GLU A 101 13.89 7.58 3.32
N ALA A 102 13.42 8.13 4.44
CA ALA A 102 13.78 7.64 5.76
C ALA A 102 13.36 6.17 5.98
N ALA A 103 12.27 5.73 5.34
CA ALA A 103 11.80 4.35 5.42
C ALA A 103 12.67 3.34 4.63
N LEU A 104 13.67 3.80 3.85
CA LEU A 104 14.69 2.90 3.29
C LEU A 104 15.59 2.27 4.36
N ASP A 105 15.67 2.87 5.55
CA ASP A 105 16.46 2.36 6.68
C ASP A 105 15.60 1.65 7.75
N ASP A 106 14.32 1.37 7.44
CA ASP A 106 13.40 0.73 8.37
C ASP A 106 13.87 -0.69 8.75
N GLU A 107 13.66 -1.05 10.01
CA GLU A 107 14.02 -2.37 10.54
C GLU A 107 13.33 -3.51 9.78
N HIS A 108 12.11 -3.30 9.30
CA HIS A 108 11.32 -4.28 8.59
C HIS A 108 11.53 -4.20 7.06
N HIS A 109 11.97 -5.30 6.45
CA HIS A 109 12.27 -5.39 5.01
C HIS A 109 11.10 -4.99 4.09
N ALA A 110 9.85 -5.26 4.49
CA ALA A 110 8.67 -4.86 3.72
C ALA A 110 8.50 -3.32 3.64
N ALA A 111 8.85 -2.58 4.70
CA ALA A 111 8.80 -1.13 4.71
C ALA A 111 9.87 -0.54 3.78
N ARG A 112 11.11 -1.07 3.86
CA ARG A 112 12.21 -0.70 2.94
C ARG A 112 11.84 -0.94 1.48
N ARG A 113 11.29 -2.12 1.15
CA ARG A 113 10.78 -2.44 -0.20
C ARG A 113 9.73 -1.43 -0.66
N ASN A 114 8.75 -1.12 0.19
CA ASN A 114 7.67 -0.19 -0.16
C ASN A 114 8.17 1.24 -0.40
N ALA A 115 9.14 1.69 0.41
CA ALA A 115 9.84 2.93 0.21
C ALA A 115 10.54 2.96 -1.15
N LEU A 116 11.24 1.88 -1.50
CA LEU A 116 11.95 1.74 -2.77
C LEU A 116 11.01 1.86 -3.99
N VAL A 117 9.89 1.15 -3.97
CA VAL A 117 8.85 1.22 -5.03
C VAL A 117 8.28 2.63 -5.12
N SER A 118 7.99 3.27 -3.99
CA SER A 118 7.40 4.61 -3.94
C SER A 118 8.36 5.66 -4.48
N LEU A 119 9.65 5.57 -4.15
CA LEU A 119 10.69 6.45 -4.68
C LEU A 119 10.88 6.26 -6.18
N PHE A 120 10.85 5.03 -6.68
CA PHE A 120 10.94 4.78 -8.13
C PHE A 120 9.73 5.37 -8.88
N LYS A 121 8.51 5.21 -8.36
CA LYS A 121 7.32 5.85 -8.93
C LYS A 121 7.41 7.37 -8.93
N LEU A 122 8.04 7.97 -7.91
CA LEU A 122 8.21 9.41 -7.79
C LEU A 122 9.30 9.96 -8.71
N ARG A 123 10.46 9.29 -8.76
CA ARG A 123 11.70 9.81 -9.36
C ARG A 123 12.05 9.18 -10.71
N GLY A 124 11.46 8.03 -11.03
CA GLY A 124 11.89 7.19 -12.14
C GLY A 124 13.38 6.84 -12.03
N GLU A 125 14.15 7.20 -13.05
CA GLU A 125 15.62 7.01 -13.06
C GLU A 125 16.35 7.74 -11.92
N GLY A 126 15.77 8.82 -11.38
CA GLY A 126 16.35 9.53 -10.24
C GLY A 126 16.42 8.70 -8.95
N ALA A 127 15.75 7.54 -8.89
CA ALA A 127 15.86 6.60 -7.78
C ALA A 127 17.09 5.65 -7.89
N CYS A 128 17.93 5.80 -8.91
CA CYS A 128 19.08 4.91 -9.17
C CYS A 128 19.95 4.66 -7.94
N ASP A 129 20.28 5.71 -7.17
CA ASP A 129 21.19 5.58 -6.03
C ASP A 129 20.58 4.72 -4.92
N ALA A 130 19.29 4.91 -4.62
CA ALA A 130 18.55 4.10 -3.65
C ALA A 130 18.41 2.64 -4.11
N LEU A 131 18.15 2.42 -5.41
CA LEU A 131 18.03 1.09 -6.01
C LEU A 131 19.37 0.32 -5.97
N VAL A 132 20.47 0.99 -6.30
CA VAL A 132 21.80 0.38 -6.25
C VAL A 132 22.19 0.03 -4.81
N ALA A 133 21.86 0.88 -3.83
CA ALA A 133 22.09 0.58 -2.43
C ALA A 133 21.24 -0.63 -1.96
N ALA A 134 19.97 -0.69 -2.36
CA ALA A 134 19.06 -1.78 -2.03
C ALA A 134 19.46 -3.14 -2.66
N ALA A 135 20.31 -3.13 -3.68
CA ALA A 135 20.89 -4.36 -4.25
C ALA A 135 21.81 -5.11 -3.25
N ASP A 136 22.24 -4.46 -2.17
CA ASP A 136 23.03 -5.08 -1.09
C ASP A 136 22.21 -5.32 0.18
N ASP A 137 20.87 -5.19 0.13
CA ASP A 137 20.02 -5.34 1.30
C ASP A 137 20.11 -6.76 1.90
N PRO A 138 20.13 -6.91 3.23
CA PRO A 138 20.17 -8.23 3.87
C PRO A 138 18.97 -9.12 3.52
N SER A 139 17.81 -8.53 3.17
CA SER A 139 16.64 -9.27 2.71
C SER A 139 16.71 -9.50 1.21
N GLU A 140 16.67 -10.77 0.81
CA GLU A 140 16.40 -11.21 -0.56
C GLU A 140 15.14 -10.56 -1.13
N ARG A 141 14.17 -10.33 -0.23
CA ARG A 141 12.96 -9.52 -0.37
C ARG A 141 13.19 -8.23 -1.16
N VAL A 142 14.13 -7.46 -0.63
CA VAL A 142 14.43 -6.10 -1.07
C VAL A 142 15.37 -6.15 -2.27
N ARG A 143 16.34 -7.07 -2.28
CA ARG A 143 17.26 -7.25 -3.42
C ARG A 143 16.53 -7.63 -4.70
N GLU A 144 15.52 -8.51 -4.61
CA GLU A 144 14.69 -8.90 -5.75
C GLU A 144 13.94 -7.69 -6.34
N TRP A 145 13.33 -6.88 -5.48
CA TRP A 145 12.65 -5.65 -5.91
C TRP A 145 13.62 -4.60 -6.46
N ALA A 146 14.82 -4.49 -5.89
CA ALA A 146 15.88 -3.66 -6.43
C ALA A 146 16.25 -4.11 -7.86
N ALA A 147 16.48 -5.41 -8.08
CA ALA A 147 16.72 -5.97 -9.42
C ALA A 147 15.60 -5.63 -10.40
N HIS A 148 14.34 -5.85 -9.99
CA HIS A 148 13.19 -5.59 -10.85
C HIS A 148 13.12 -4.12 -11.29
N LEU A 149 13.21 -3.18 -10.34
CA LEU A 149 13.09 -1.75 -10.60
C LEU A 149 14.32 -1.17 -11.34
N LEU A 150 15.52 -1.73 -11.13
CA LEU A 150 16.72 -1.38 -11.88
C LEU A 150 16.58 -1.64 -13.38
N GLY A 151 15.74 -2.59 -13.80
CA GLY A 151 15.41 -2.79 -15.22
C GLY A 151 14.77 -1.56 -15.88
N GLY A 152 14.21 -0.65 -15.09
CA GLY A 152 13.69 0.64 -15.54
C GLY A 152 14.70 1.80 -15.53
N VAL A 153 15.98 1.56 -15.28
CA VAL A 153 17.01 2.60 -15.10
C VAL A 153 18.15 2.43 -16.11
N GLU A 154 18.34 3.40 -17.00
CA GLU A 154 19.37 3.34 -18.06
C GLU A 154 20.68 4.00 -17.60
N THR A 155 21.40 3.35 -16.66
CA THR A 155 22.71 3.83 -16.21
C THR A 155 23.73 2.69 -16.08
N ASP A 156 25.02 3.00 -16.25
CA ASP A 156 26.12 2.03 -16.05
C ASP A 156 26.08 1.42 -14.64
N ARG A 157 25.72 2.22 -13.64
CA ARG A 157 25.60 1.78 -12.24
C ARG A 157 24.46 0.78 -12.05
N ALA A 158 23.33 0.99 -12.72
CA ALA A 158 22.22 0.04 -12.70
C ALA A 158 22.60 -1.28 -13.41
N ALA A 159 23.29 -1.20 -14.54
CA ALA A 159 23.79 -2.37 -15.26
C ALA A 159 24.78 -3.19 -14.42
N GLU A 160 25.72 -2.52 -13.73
CA GLU A 160 26.66 -3.17 -12.82
C GLU A 160 25.96 -3.84 -11.63
N ALA A 161 24.99 -3.15 -11.01
CA ALA A 161 24.19 -3.71 -9.92
C ALA A 161 23.39 -4.94 -10.36
N LEU A 162 22.75 -4.89 -11.54
CA LEU A 162 22.05 -6.03 -12.13
C LEU A 162 22.99 -7.20 -12.42
N SER A 163 24.18 -6.93 -12.96
CA SER A 163 25.20 -7.97 -13.21
C SER A 163 25.61 -8.68 -11.92
N ARG A 164 25.76 -7.95 -10.82
CA ARG A 164 26.08 -8.53 -9.51
C ARG A 164 24.90 -9.34 -8.95
N LEU A 165 23.67 -8.83 -9.07
CA LEU A 165 22.47 -9.54 -8.61
C LEU A 165 22.18 -10.82 -9.42
N ALA A 166 22.65 -10.89 -10.67
CA ALA A 166 22.58 -12.12 -11.48
C ALA A 166 23.43 -13.28 -10.88
N ASP A 167 24.37 -12.98 -9.99
CA ASP A 167 25.18 -13.94 -9.23
C ASP A 167 24.76 -14.04 -7.75
N ASP A 168 23.63 -13.45 -7.34
CA ASP A 168 23.11 -13.47 -5.96
C ASP A 168 22.97 -14.90 -5.41
N GLU A 169 23.06 -15.08 -4.09
CA GLU A 169 22.89 -16.38 -3.46
C GLU A 169 21.48 -16.98 -3.68
N GLN A 170 20.45 -16.13 -3.77
CA GLN A 170 19.07 -16.54 -3.95
C GLN A 170 18.70 -16.66 -5.42
N SER A 171 18.16 -17.82 -5.81
CA SER A 171 17.77 -18.07 -7.21
C SER A 171 16.75 -17.08 -7.74
N VAL A 172 15.80 -16.68 -6.90
CA VAL A 172 14.76 -15.73 -7.28
C VAL A 172 15.34 -14.36 -7.66
N VAL A 173 16.34 -13.89 -6.89
CA VAL A 173 17.03 -12.62 -7.17
C VAL A 173 17.83 -12.71 -8.46
N ARG A 174 18.58 -13.81 -8.66
CA ARG A 174 19.35 -14.05 -9.90
C ARG A 174 18.46 -14.03 -11.14
N GLU A 175 17.37 -14.79 -11.10
CA GLU A 175 16.44 -14.87 -12.22
C GLU A 175 15.78 -13.53 -12.53
N THR A 176 15.38 -12.77 -11.50
CA THR A 176 14.81 -11.44 -11.66
C THR A 176 15.82 -10.46 -12.25
N ALA A 177 17.08 -10.52 -11.82
CA ALA A 177 18.15 -9.68 -12.38
C ALA A 177 18.43 -10.00 -13.86
N VAL A 178 18.52 -11.27 -14.23
CA VAL A 178 18.71 -11.69 -15.64
C VAL A 178 17.54 -11.22 -16.49
N ARG A 179 16.29 -11.39 -16.04
CA ARG A 179 15.12 -10.88 -16.76
C ARG A 179 15.17 -9.36 -16.90
N ALA A 180 15.51 -8.64 -15.83
CA ALA A 180 15.56 -7.18 -15.82
C ALA A 180 16.61 -6.61 -16.80
N GLN A 181 17.70 -7.33 -17.07
CA GLN A 181 18.69 -6.95 -18.09
C GLN A 181 18.15 -6.97 -19.52
N GLU A 182 17.10 -7.75 -19.80
CA GLU A 182 16.52 -7.90 -21.14
C GLU A 182 15.32 -6.94 -21.39
N VAL A 183 14.86 -6.23 -20.36
CA VAL A 183 13.67 -5.37 -20.44
C VAL A 183 14.00 -4.03 -21.10
N ASP A 184 13.10 -3.55 -21.96
CA ASP A 184 13.12 -2.16 -22.45
C ASP A 184 12.76 -1.20 -21.30
N SER A 185 13.76 -0.50 -20.77
CA SER A 185 13.62 0.38 -19.60
C SER A 185 12.58 1.49 -19.82
N GLY A 186 12.47 2.02 -21.04
CA GLY A 186 11.44 3.00 -21.40
C GLY A 186 10.01 2.45 -21.28
N SER A 187 9.77 1.23 -21.76
CA SER A 187 8.49 0.53 -21.64
C SER A 187 8.17 0.16 -20.19
N PHE A 188 9.18 -0.30 -19.44
CA PHE A 188 9.04 -0.60 -18.04
C PHE A 188 8.60 0.63 -17.24
N ARG A 189 9.29 1.76 -17.39
CA ARG A 189 8.91 3.00 -16.69
C ARG A 189 7.48 3.44 -17.00
N ARG A 190 7.02 3.26 -18.25
CA ARG A 190 5.64 3.61 -18.64
C ARG A 190 4.58 2.84 -17.85
N GLN A 191 4.85 1.59 -17.49
CA GLN A 191 3.96 0.80 -16.63
C GLN A 191 3.83 1.47 -15.26
N PHE A 192 4.95 1.88 -14.65
CA PHE A 192 4.97 2.53 -13.33
C PHE A 192 4.46 3.98 -13.28
N THR A 193 4.40 4.68 -14.42
CA THR A 193 3.90 6.08 -14.51
C THR A 193 2.42 6.18 -14.90
N GLY A 194 1.77 5.07 -15.27
CA GLY A 194 0.37 5.06 -15.64
C GLY A 194 -0.57 5.28 -14.45
N VAL A 195 -1.79 5.79 -14.71
CA VAL A 195 -2.92 5.62 -13.78
C VAL A 195 -3.36 4.16 -13.89
N LEU A 196 -2.66 3.23 -13.23
CA LEU A 196 -2.89 1.79 -13.37
C LEU A 196 -2.72 1.11 -12.01
N ASP A 197 -3.78 0.46 -11.54
CA ASP A 197 -4.09 -0.98 -11.66
C ASP A 197 -3.26 -1.83 -10.68
N GLU A 198 -3.94 -2.79 -10.04
CA GLU A 198 -3.46 -3.52 -8.85
C GLU A 198 -2.21 -4.36 -9.11
N THR A 199 -1.91 -4.63 -10.39
CA THR A 199 -0.88 -5.55 -10.89
C THR A 199 0.56 -5.03 -10.82
N ASP A 200 0.80 -3.72 -10.68
CA ASP A 200 2.17 -3.15 -10.63
C ASP A 200 2.88 -3.33 -9.27
N ARG A 201 2.24 -3.99 -8.31
CA ARG A 201 2.69 -4.12 -6.92
C ARG A 201 3.12 -5.52 -6.52
N THR A 202 2.94 -6.48 -7.41
CA THR A 202 3.46 -7.85 -7.33
C THR A 202 4.51 -8.02 -8.41
N LEU A 203 5.58 -8.75 -8.11
CA LEU A 203 6.51 -9.13 -9.17
C LEU A 203 5.78 -10.05 -10.16
N PRO A 204 6.10 -10.01 -11.47
CA PRO A 204 5.50 -10.92 -12.45
C PRO A 204 5.61 -12.38 -11.99
N GLY A 205 4.49 -12.99 -11.58
CA GLY A 205 4.43 -14.37 -11.07
C GLY A 205 4.19 -14.51 -9.55
N GLU A 206 4.13 -13.43 -8.78
CA GLU A 206 3.59 -13.46 -7.41
C GLU A 206 2.05 -13.44 -7.47
N ASP A 207 1.41 -14.54 -7.05
CA ASP A 207 -0.05 -14.71 -7.00
C ASP A 207 -0.64 -13.95 -5.78
N ASP A 208 -1.73 -13.20 -5.97
CA ASP A 208 -2.37 -12.34 -4.96
C ASP A 208 -2.99 -13.12 -3.78
N LEU A 209 -2.97 -14.45 -3.83
CA LEU A 209 -3.68 -15.31 -2.90
C LEU A 209 -2.80 -16.22 -2.05
N ASN A 210 -1.49 -16.36 -2.31
CA ASN A 210 -0.71 -17.44 -1.70
C ASN A 210 0.74 -17.06 -1.30
N ARG A 211 0.91 -16.72 -0.02
CA ARG A 211 2.02 -17.24 0.78
C ARG A 211 1.49 -18.14 1.88
N THR A 212 1.14 -19.36 1.53
CA THR A 212 1.18 -20.45 2.51
C THR A 212 2.65 -20.71 2.86
N PRO A 213 3.06 -20.66 4.13
CA PRO A 213 4.33 -21.25 4.51
C PRO A 213 4.25 -22.76 4.24
N ASN A 214 5.25 -23.30 3.55
CA ASN A 214 5.43 -24.75 3.48
C ASN A 214 5.64 -25.26 4.92
N LEU A 215 4.64 -25.97 5.46
CA LEU A 215 4.79 -26.89 6.59
C LEU A 215 5.23 -28.26 6.06
#